data_AF-A0A538M723-F1
#
_entry.id   AF-A0A538M723-F1
#
_cell.length_a   1.000
_cell.length_b   1.000
_cell.length_c   1.000
_cell.angle_alpha   90.00
_cell.angle_beta   90.00
_cell.angle_gamma   90.00
#
_symmetry.space_group_name_H-M   'P 1'
#
loop_
_entity.id
_entity.type
_entity.pdbx_description
1 polymer ?
#
loop_
_entity_poly.entity_id
_entity_poly.type
_entity_poly.pdbx_seq_one_letter_code
_entity_poly.pdbx_strand_id
1 'polypeptide(L)'
;MDAALACGPLGRNYRGLRLPLVGGVVAVGAVRAPRRIGVTVAGIAALGLVDDLFSGPERGFRAHLGAGGTTGTLKAVGIPILALAATGSIPEATLVALSANSLNLLDTRPGRALKAFLAGAVLVRGPAKAYLPIAVLLAPYDLREMTMLGDAGSNALGAVLGFGSVGKLTARGRLLAIAALAGLTIVGETRSLGKLIERTPFLLHLDRLGRA
;
A
#
# COMPACT_ATOMS: atom_id res chain seq x y z
N MET A 1 -1.33 -8.61 20.55
CA MET A 1 -1.47 -8.69 19.08
C MET A 1 -1.90 -10.09 18.67
N ASP A 2 -1.28 -11.14 19.19
CA ASP A 2 -1.44 -12.52 18.68
C ASP A 2 -2.88 -13.05 18.70
N ALA A 3 -3.69 -12.70 19.70
CA ALA A 3 -5.12 -13.07 19.74
C ALA A 3 -5.97 -12.37 18.65
N ALA A 4 -5.64 -11.13 18.29
CA ALA A 4 -6.35 -10.41 17.22
C ALA A 4 -5.93 -10.89 15.82
N LEU A 5 -4.67 -11.34 15.68
CA LEU A 5 -4.16 -11.96 14.46
C LEU A 5 -4.78 -13.35 14.23
N ALA A 6 -5.10 -14.08 15.29
CA ALA A 6 -5.68 -15.42 15.20
C ALA A 6 -7.14 -15.46 14.69
N CYS A 7 -7.89 -14.35 14.85
CA CYS A 7 -9.31 -14.27 14.49
C CYS A 7 -9.61 -13.35 13.29
N GLY A 8 -8.60 -12.74 12.69
CA GLY A 8 -8.75 -11.80 11.59
C GLY A 8 -9.07 -12.47 10.24
N PRO A 9 -9.54 -11.69 9.24
CA PRO A 9 -9.72 -12.21 7.89
C PRO A 9 -8.40 -12.73 7.31
N LEU A 10 -8.46 -13.77 6.49
CA LEU A 10 -7.27 -14.42 5.92
C LEU A 10 -7.12 -14.06 4.44
N GLY A 11 -5.89 -13.71 4.05
CA GLY A 11 -5.48 -13.50 2.66
C GLY A 11 -4.56 -14.62 2.18
N ARG A 12 -4.51 -14.88 0.87
CA ARG A 12 -3.54 -15.84 0.29
C ARG A 12 -2.23 -15.12 -0.05
N ASN A 13 -1.13 -15.58 0.53
CA ASN A 13 0.19 -15.03 0.24
C ASN A 13 0.76 -15.55 -1.09
N TYR A 14 1.93 -15.06 -1.46
CA TYR A 14 2.61 -15.45 -2.70
C TYR A 14 3.01 -16.94 -2.79
N ARG A 15 3.04 -17.66 -1.66
CA ARG A 15 3.25 -19.12 -1.58
C ARG A 15 1.93 -19.91 -1.55
N GLY A 16 0.79 -19.22 -1.60
CA GLY A 16 -0.55 -19.81 -1.50
C GLY A 16 -1.02 -20.10 -0.07
N LEU A 17 -0.24 -19.74 0.96
CA LEU A 17 -0.61 -19.91 2.37
C LEU A 17 -1.66 -18.87 2.78
N ARG A 18 -2.58 -19.26 3.66
CA ARG A 18 -3.57 -18.33 4.24
C ARG A 18 -2.96 -17.65 5.47
N LEU A 19 -2.78 -16.35 5.41
CA LEU A 19 -2.22 -15.54 6.48
C LEU A 19 -3.23 -14.48 6.95
N PRO A 20 -3.23 -14.10 8.25
CA PRO A 20 -4.03 -12.99 8.75
C PRO A 20 -3.73 -11.67 8.04
N LEU A 21 -4.79 -10.99 7.57
CA LEU A 21 -4.73 -9.65 7.00
C LEU A 21 -4.72 -8.61 8.13
N VAL A 22 -3.68 -7.80 8.16
CA VAL A 22 -3.46 -6.78 9.21
C VAL A 22 -3.53 -5.35 8.69
N GLY A 23 -3.75 -5.16 7.39
CA GLY A 23 -3.79 -3.83 6.77
C GLY A 23 -4.82 -2.88 7.38
N GLY A 24 -5.94 -3.40 7.90
CA GLY A 24 -6.93 -2.61 8.63
C GLY A 24 -6.38 -1.90 9.87
N VAL A 25 -5.32 -2.42 10.50
CA VAL A 25 -4.66 -1.80 11.67
C VAL A 25 -4.04 -0.45 11.30
N VAL A 26 -3.69 -0.23 10.03
CA VAL A 26 -3.16 1.06 9.55
C VAL A 26 -4.16 2.20 9.82
N ALA A 27 -5.47 1.93 9.79
CA ALA A 27 -6.49 2.94 10.09
C ALA A 27 -6.38 3.50 11.52
N VAL A 28 -5.76 2.80 12.47
CA VAL A 28 -5.52 3.31 13.84
C VAL A 28 -4.62 4.56 13.82
N GLY A 29 -3.72 4.67 12.85
CA GLY A 29 -2.87 5.85 12.67
C GLY A 29 -3.66 7.13 12.39
N ALA A 30 -4.91 7.01 11.91
CA ALA A 30 -5.80 8.14 11.66
C ALA A 30 -6.06 8.98 12.91
N VAL A 31 -6.04 8.38 14.10
CA VAL A 31 -6.29 9.07 15.37
C VAL A 31 -5.20 10.11 15.69
N ARG A 32 -3.98 9.90 15.20
CA ARG A 32 -2.84 10.80 15.41
C ARG A 32 -2.52 11.69 14.20
N ALA A 33 -3.23 11.49 13.09
CA ALA A 33 -3.08 12.29 11.88
C ALA A 33 -4.06 13.48 11.90
N PRO A 34 -3.80 14.55 11.13
CA PRO A 34 -4.80 15.60 10.88
C PRO A 34 -6.11 14.98 10.41
N ARG A 35 -7.25 15.36 11.00
CA ARG A 35 -8.56 14.70 10.83
C ARG A 35 -8.90 14.40 9.36
N ARG A 36 -8.67 15.36 8.47
CA ARG A 36 -8.90 15.21 7.02
C ARG A 36 -8.08 14.06 6.44
N ILE A 37 -6.78 14.04 6.69
CA ILE A 37 -5.86 12.99 6.22
C ILE A 37 -6.20 11.64 6.87
N GLY A 38 -6.46 11.63 8.18
CA GLY A 38 -6.81 10.41 8.91
C GLY A 38 -8.06 9.74 8.35
N VAL A 39 -9.14 10.51 8.11
CA VAL A 39 -10.37 9.99 7.50
C VAL A 39 -10.11 9.46 6.09
N THR A 40 -9.32 10.17 5.28
CA THR A 40 -9.00 9.72 3.92
C THR A 40 -8.19 8.42 3.92
N VAL A 41 -7.17 8.31 4.79
CA VAL A 41 -6.36 7.10 4.90
C VAL A 41 -7.19 5.92 5.42
N ALA A 42 -8.08 6.16 6.39
CA ALA A 42 -9.02 5.14 6.85
C ALA A 42 -9.99 4.69 5.74
N GLY A 43 -10.48 5.62 4.92
CA GLY A 43 -11.31 5.30 3.75
C GLY A 43 -10.56 4.48 2.70
N ILE A 44 -9.29 4.81 2.42
CA ILE A 44 -8.43 4.03 1.53
C ILE A 44 -8.17 2.63 2.10
N ALA A 45 -7.90 2.52 3.40
CA ALA A 45 -7.74 1.23 4.07
C ALA A 45 -9.02 0.38 3.98
N ALA A 46 -10.20 1.00 4.13
CA ALA A 46 -11.48 0.33 3.98
C ALA A 46 -11.71 -0.18 2.55
N LEU A 47 -11.39 0.63 1.52
CA LEU A 47 -11.47 0.20 0.12
C LEU A 47 -10.54 -0.99 -0.16
N GLY A 48 -9.31 -0.95 0.35
CA GLY A 48 -8.37 -2.06 0.20
C GLY A 48 -8.82 -3.30 0.97
N LEU A 49 -9.42 -3.15 2.15
CA LEU A 49 -9.95 -4.28 2.92
C LEU A 49 -11.13 -4.95 2.20
N VAL A 50 -11.99 -4.16 1.57
CA VAL A 50 -13.05 -4.68 0.69
C VAL A 50 -12.38 -5.53 -0.41
N ASP A 51 -11.40 -5.00 -1.14
CA ASP A 51 -10.73 -5.78 -2.20
C ASP A 51 -10.06 -7.07 -1.67
N ASP A 52 -9.38 -7.00 -0.52
CA ASP A 52 -8.76 -8.14 0.13
C ASP A 52 -9.79 -9.25 0.49
N LEU A 53 -10.96 -8.85 0.99
CA LEU A 53 -12.04 -9.77 1.39
C LEU A 53 -12.77 -10.38 0.18
N PHE A 54 -12.88 -9.64 -0.92
CA PHE A 54 -13.62 -10.07 -2.10
C PHE A 54 -12.74 -10.79 -3.15
N SER A 55 -11.42 -10.84 -2.99
CA SER A 55 -10.47 -11.47 -3.95
C SER A 55 -10.22 -12.98 -3.76
N GLY A 56 -11.14 -13.72 -3.12
CA GLY A 56 -10.94 -15.12 -2.72
C GLY A 56 -11.26 -16.23 -3.76
N PRO A 57 -10.68 -17.45 -3.64
CA PRO A 57 -10.86 -18.57 -4.59
C PRO A 57 -12.24 -19.22 -4.60
N GLU A 58 -13.02 -19.09 -3.52
CA GLU A 58 -14.37 -19.71 -3.40
C GLU A 58 -15.41 -19.02 -4.29
N ARG A 59 -15.03 -17.96 -5.01
CA ARG A 59 -15.85 -17.28 -6.02
C ARG A 59 -15.04 -17.07 -7.29
N GLY A 60 -14.51 -18.19 -7.81
CA GLY A 60 -13.77 -18.35 -9.06
C GLY A 60 -13.69 -17.12 -9.97
N PHE A 61 -12.59 -16.39 -9.84
CA PHE A 61 -12.15 -15.27 -10.68
C PHE A 61 -12.06 -15.61 -12.18
N ARG A 62 -12.08 -16.90 -12.56
CA ARG A 62 -12.17 -17.35 -13.96
C ARG A 62 -13.55 -17.11 -14.60
N ALA A 63 -14.60 -16.86 -13.81
CA ALA A 63 -15.93 -16.49 -14.31
C ALA A 63 -16.13 -14.97 -14.51
N HIS A 64 -15.27 -14.13 -13.93
CA HIS A 64 -15.32 -12.67 -14.10
C HIS A 64 -14.34 -12.13 -15.16
N LEU A 65 -13.35 -12.91 -15.56
CA LEU A 65 -12.38 -12.53 -16.59
C LEU A 65 -12.97 -12.42 -18.01
N GLY A 66 -14.27 -12.71 -18.19
CA GLY A 66 -15.01 -12.39 -19.41
C GLY A 66 -15.52 -10.94 -19.47
N ALA A 67 -15.57 -10.22 -18.34
CA ALA A 67 -16.04 -8.83 -18.26
C ALA A 67 -15.37 -8.09 -17.09
N GLY A 68 -14.35 -7.28 -17.38
CA GLY A 68 -13.57 -6.40 -16.47
C GLY A 68 -14.02 -6.33 -15.00
N GLY A 69 -13.24 -6.97 -14.11
CA GLY A 69 -13.53 -7.09 -12.68
C GLY A 69 -13.73 -5.76 -11.95
N THR A 70 -14.82 -5.69 -11.19
CA THR A 70 -15.38 -4.48 -10.56
C THR A 70 -14.69 -4.02 -9.27
N THR A 71 -13.83 -4.84 -8.66
CA THR A 71 -13.17 -4.49 -7.38
C THR A 71 -11.83 -3.78 -7.59
N GLY A 72 -11.04 -4.21 -8.58
CA GLY A 72 -9.82 -3.52 -8.99
C GLY A 72 -10.08 -2.12 -9.55
N THR A 73 -11.20 -1.93 -10.24
CA THR A 73 -11.66 -0.61 -10.70
C THR A 73 -12.15 0.27 -9.55
N LEU A 74 -12.78 -0.32 -8.52
CA LEU A 74 -13.25 0.44 -7.35
C LEU A 74 -12.10 1.13 -6.61
N LYS A 75 -10.96 0.46 -6.38
CA LYS A 75 -9.79 1.10 -5.76
C LYS A 75 -9.10 2.09 -6.71
N ALA A 76 -8.99 1.74 -8.00
CA ALA A 76 -8.36 2.60 -9.00
C ALA A 76 -9.07 3.94 -9.17
N VAL A 77 -10.38 3.98 -8.94
CA VAL A 77 -11.20 5.22 -8.98
C VAL A 77 -11.38 5.82 -7.59
N GLY A 78 -11.64 4.99 -6.58
CA GLY A 78 -11.95 5.43 -5.22
C GLY A 78 -10.79 6.12 -4.53
N ILE A 79 -9.55 5.62 -4.69
CA ILE A 79 -8.36 6.24 -4.08
C ILE A 79 -8.13 7.66 -4.64
N PRO A 80 -8.09 7.90 -5.96
CA PRO A 80 -8.03 9.25 -6.51
C PRO A 80 -9.15 10.18 -6.04
N ILE A 81 -10.40 9.70 -5.95
CA ILE A 81 -11.54 10.52 -5.48
C ILE A 81 -11.33 10.94 -4.03
N LEU A 82 -10.99 9.99 -3.15
CA LEU A 82 -10.72 10.25 -1.74
C LEU A 82 -9.54 11.22 -1.58
N ALA A 83 -8.48 11.03 -2.36
CA ALA A 83 -7.32 11.93 -2.37
C ALA A 83 -7.66 13.33 -2.88
N LEU A 84 -8.51 13.45 -3.91
CA LEU A 84 -8.97 14.72 -4.46
C LEU A 84 -9.83 15.47 -3.46
N ALA A 85 -10.75 14.80 -2.77
CA ALA A 85 -11.55 15.40 -1.71
C ALA A 85 -10.66 15.94 -0.56
N ALA A 86 -9.56 15.26 -0.26
CA ALA A 86 -8.63 15.63 0.81
C ALA A 86 -7.63 16.73 0.43
N THR A 87 -7.20 16.80 -0.83
CA THR A 87 -6.20 17.76 -1.31
C THR A 87 -6.82 19.00 -1.96
N GLY A 88 -7.96 18.84 -2.63
CA GLY A 88 -8.57 19.90 -3.45
C GLY A 88 -7.76 20.22 -4.72
N SER A 89 -6.78 19.39 -5.08
CA SER A 89 -5.82 19.67 -6.16
C SER A 89 -5.53 18.40 -6.95
N ILE A 90 -5.76 18.44 -8.27
CA ILE A 90 -5.55 17.28 -9.14
C ILE A 90 -4.10 16.76 -9.07
N PRO A 91 -3.04 17.59 -9.22
CA PRO A 91 -1.68 17.09 -9.10
C PRO A 91 -1.37 16.44 -7.75
N GLU A 92 -1.89 17.00 -6.65
CA GLU A 92 -1.65 16.45 -5.31
C GLU A 92 -2.41 15.14 -5.10
N ALA A 93 -3.66 15.07 -5.55
CA ALA A 93 -4.46 13.85 -5.53
C ALA A 93 -3.81 12.74 -6.36
N THR A 94 -3.32 13.07 -7.56
CA THR A 94 -2.60 12.14 -8.44
C THR A 94 -1.32 11.63 -7.77
N LEU A 95 -0.55 12.51 -7.11
CA LEU A 95 0.63 12.10 -6.36
C LEU A 95 0.28 11.14 -5.22
N VAL A 96 -0.79 11.41 -4.47
CA VAL A 96 -1.28 10.53 -3.40
C VAL A 96 -1.72 9.18 -3.94
N ALA A 97 -2.53 9.16 -5.00
CA ALA A 97 -3.02 7.94 -5.61
C ALA A 97 -1.90 7.08 -6.21
N LEU A 98 -0.95 7.69 -6.92
CA LEU A 98 0.21 6.99 -7.47
C LEU A 98 1.14 6.46 -6.36
N SER A 99 1.25 7.18 -5.24
CA SER A 99 2.04 6.70 -4.08
C SER A 99 1.38 5.48 -3.43
N ALA A 100 0.04 5.49 -3.28
CA ALA A 100 -0.75 4.34 -2.83
C ALA A 100 -0.54 3.13 -3.75
N ASN A 101 -0.73 3.32 -5.06
CA ASN A 101 -0.53 2.27 -6.06
C ASN A 101 0.90 1.72 -6.05
N SER A 102 1.90 2.59 -5.92
CA SER A 102 3.32 2.18 -5.92
C SER A 102 3.65 1.28 -4.72
N LEU A 103 3.11 1.57 -3.53
CA LEU A 103 3.30 0.70 -2.38
C LEU A 103 2.54 -0.62 -2.53
N ASN A 104 1.35 -0.59 -3.13
CA ASN A 104 0.59 -1.79 -3.43
C ASN A 104 1.34 -2.72 -4.40
N LEU A 105 1.96 -2.16 -5.46
CA LEU A 105 2.81 -2.90 -6.38
C LEU A 105 4.03 -3.55 -5.70
N LEU A 106 4.52 -2.96 -4.61
CA LEU A 106 5.60 -3.52 -3.82
C LEU A 106 5.12 -4.62 -2.87
N ASP A 107 3.83 -4.70 -2.53
CA ASP A 107 3.24 -5.71 -1.63
C ASP A 107 3.07 -7.09 -2.29
N THR A 108 4.09 -7.52 -3.02
CA THR A 108 4.16 -8.83 -3.69
C THR A 108 4.94 -9.86 -2.90
N ARG A 109 5.75 -9.41 -1.95
CA ARG A 109 6.54 -10.26 -1.06
C ARG A 109 6.63 -9.65 0.33
N PRO A 110 6.78 -10.50 1.36
CA PRO A 110 6.72 -10.07 2.75
C PRO A 110 7.78 -9.02 3.06
N GLY A 111 7.41 -7.94 3.70
CA GLY A 111 8.28 -6.85 4.12
C GLY A 111 8.63 -5.82 3.05
N ARG A 112 8.29 -5.99 1.77
CA ARG A 112 8.64 -5.00 0.73
C ARG A 112 7.93 -3.68 0.95
N ALA A 113 6.61 -3.72 1.09
CA ALA A 113 5.79 -2.53 1.29
C ALA A 113 6.19 -1.79 2.58
N LEU A 114 6.37 -2.52 3.69
CA LEU A 114 6.79 -1.91 4.96
C LEU A 114 8.20 -1.30 4.89
N LYS A 115 9.18 -1.98 4.28
CA LYS A 115 10.52 -1.38 4.07
C LYS A 115 10.45 -0.11 3.24
N ALA A 116 9.70 -0.14 2.15
CA ALA A 116 9.53 1.03 1.28
C ALA A 116 8.84 2.18 2.02
N PHE A 117 7.81 1.88 2.83
CA PHE A 117 7.17 2.87 3.69
C PHE A 117 8.15 3.46 4.71
N LEU A 118 8.89 2.62 5.45
CA LEU A 118 9.84 3.09 6.46
C LEU A 118 10.95 3.95 5.84
N ALA A 119 11.49 3.57 4.68
CA ALA A 119 12.47 4.37 3.95
C ALA A 119 11.87 5.70 3.46
N GLY A 120 10.67 5.66 2.86
CA GLY A 120 9.97 6.84 2.39
C GLY A 120 9.55 7.80 3.50
N ALA A 121 9.19 7.27 4.67
CA ALA A 121 8.74 8.05 5.83
C ALA A 121 9.81 9.03 6.33
N VAL A 122 11.10 8.68 6.20
CA VAL A 122 12.24 9.56 6.53
C VAL A 122 12.37 10.71 5.53
N LEU A 123 11.93 10.49 4.28
CA LEU A 123 12.07 11.43 3.19
C LEU A 123 10.88 12.38 3.04
N VAL A 124 9.80 12.24 3.81
CA VAL A 124 8.59 13.08 3.71
C VAL A 124 8.35 13.88 4.98
N ARG A 125 7.46 14.89 4.91
CA ARG A 125 6.99 15.64 6.10
C ARG A 125 5.54 15.27 6.39
N GLY A 126 5.03 15.57 7.57
CA GLY A 126 3.60 15.38 7.87
C GLY A 126 3.22 13.98 8.37
N PRO A 127 2.16 13.34 7.83
CA PRO A 127 1.42 12.29 8.53
C PRO A 127 2.21 11.00 8.76
N ALA A 128 3.29 10.74 7.99
CA ALA A 128 4.08 9.51 8.11
C ALA A 128 4.53 9.18 9.55
N LYS A 129 4.84 10.21 10.36
CA LYS A 129 5.21 10.03 11.77
C LYS A 129 4.13 9.35 12.61
N ALA A 130 2.85 9.59 12.31
CA ALA A 130 1.72 8.98 13.02
C ALA A 130 1.60 7.47 12.74
N TYR A 131 2.12 7.01 11.60
CA TYR A 131 2.01 5.62 11.14
C TYR A 131 3.32 4.83 11.31
N LEU A 132 4.44 5.49 11.59
CA LEU A 132 5.73 4.84 11.88
C LEU A 132 5.63 3.76 12.98
N PRO A 133 4.98 4.01 14.15
CA PRO A 133 4.86 2.97 15.17
C PRO A 133 4.13 1.73 14.67
N ILE A 134 3.08 1.91 13.85
CA ILE A 134 2.31 0.80 13.28
C ILE A 134 3.19 0.01 12.31
N ALA A 135 3.91 0.68 11.41
CA ALA A 135 4.81 0.01 10.48
C ALA A 135 5.94 -0.76 11.18
N VAL A 136 6.53 -0.19 12.25
CA VAL A 136 7.57 -0.86 13.05
C VAL A 136 7.02 -2.07 13.78
N LEU A 137 5.81 -1.98 14.35
CA LEU A 137 5.16 -3.10 15.04
C LEU A 137 4.78 -4.24 14.08
N LEU A 138 4.33 -3.91 12.86
CA LEU A 138 3.96 -4.91 11.85
C LEU A 138 5.17 -5.53 11.15
N ALA A 139 6.28 -4.82 11.04
CA ALA A 139 7.49 -5.27 10.31
C ALA A 139 7.96 -6.69 10.68
N PRO A 140 8.15 -7.08 11.96
CA PRO A 140 8.61 -8.43 12.28
C PRO A 140 7.60 -9.52 11.92
N TYR A 141 6.30 -9.23 11.99
CA TYR A 141 5.25 -10.19 11.63
C TYR A 141 5.17 -10.40 10.12
N ASP A 142 5.22 -9.30 9.37
CA ASP A 142 5.21 -9.32 7.91
C ASP A 142 6.51 -9.97 7.36
N LEU A 143 7.68 -9.62 7.89
CA LEU A 143 8.97 -10.18 7.45
C LEU A 143 9.11 -11.70 7.68
N ARG A 144 8.44 -12.22 8.70
CA ARG A 144 8.42 -13.66 9.05
C ARG A 144 7.27 -14.41 8.40
N GLU A 145 6.55 -13.80 7.45
CA GLU A 145 5.38 -14.40 6.81
C GLU A 145 4.28 -14.83 7.79
N MET A 146 4.16 -14.15 8.95
CA MET A 146 3.13 -14.46 9.95
C MET A 146 1.82 -13.72 9.67
N THR A 147 1.90 -12.59 8.95
CA THR A 147 0.75 -11.75 8.58
C THR A 147 0.93 -11.22 7.17
N MET A 148 -0.14 -10.69 6.58
CA MET A 148 -0.10 -9.96 5.33
C MET A 148 -0.64 -8.55 5.51
N LEU A 149 0.07 -7.57 4.96
CA LEU A 149 -0.41 -6.21 4.92
C LEU A 149 -1.67 -6.08 4.05
N GLY A 150 -1.65 -6.65 2.84
CA GLY A 150 -2.77 -6.65 1.92
C GLY A 150 -3.03 -5.27 1.31
N ASP A 151 -4.01 -5.21 0.41
CA ASP A 151 -4.41 -3.98 -0.28
C ASP A 151 -4.88 -2.90 0.70
N ALA A 152 -5.48 -3.28 1.83
CA ALA A 152 -5.86 -2.36 2.89
C ALA A 152 -4.66 -1.56 3.41
N GLY A 153 -3.59 -2.24 3.79
CA GLY A 153 -2.46 -1.60 4.45
C GLY A 153 -1.49 -0.97 3.46
N SER A 154 -1.23 -1.61 2.32
CA SER A 154 -0.28 -1.13 1.33
C SER A 154 -0.73 0.19 0.70
N ASN A 155 -2.00 0.27 0.26
CA ASN A 155 -2.58 1.50 -0.31
C ASN A 155 -2.65 2.62 0.73
N ALA A 156 -3.05 2.30 1.97
CA ALA A 156 -3.15 3.28 3.05
C ALA A 156 -1.77 3.87 3.41
N LEU A 157 -0.75 3.04 3.59
CA LEU A 157 0.62 3.49 3.87
C LEU A 157 1.22 4.26 2.70
N GLY A 158 0.97 3.84 1.46
CA GLY A 158 1.40 4.59 0.27
C GLY A 158 0.71 5.96 0.17
N ALA A 159 -0.57 6.07 0.49
CA ALA A 159 -1.28 7.34 0.55
C ALA A 159 -0.68 8.27 1.61
N VAL A 160 -0.28 7.74 2.77
CA VAL A 160 0.41 8.50 3.82
C VAL A 160 1.73 9.10 3.31
N LEU A 161 2.53 8.35 2.54
CA LEU A 161 3.73 8.88 1.88
C LEU A 161 3.40 9.95 0.85
N GLY A 162 2.33 9.75 0.08
CA GLY A 162 1.84 10.71 -0.90
C GLY A 162 1.47 12.06 -0.26
N PHE A 163 0.65 12.03 0.80
CA PHE A 163 0.30 13.23 1.57
C PHE A 163 1.54 13.91 2.16
N GLY A 164 2.50 13.12 2.64
CA GLY A 164 3.73 13.68 3.17
C GLY A 164 4.64 14.30 2.10
N SER A 165 4.58 13.78 0.88
CA SER A 165 5.30 14.31 -0.28
C SER A 165 4.69 15.63 -0.74
N VAL A 166 3.37 15.75 -0.74
CA VAL A 166 2.65 17.02 -1.04
C VAL A 166 3.13 18.15 -0.13
N GLY A 167 3.29 17.90 1.17
CA GLY A 167 3.76 18.89 2.15
C GLY A 167 5.25 19.22 2.07
N LYS A 168 6.06 18.47 1.31
CA LYS A 168 7.52 18.67 1.18
C LYS A 168 7.93 19.21 -0.18
N LEU A 169 7.32 18.72 -1.25
CA LEU A 169 7.75 18.99 -2.63
C LEU A 169 7.17 20.29 -3.18
N THR A 170 7.98 21.02 -3.94
CA THR A 170 7.53 22.14 -4.78
C THR A 170 6.64 21.64 -5.92
N ALA A 171 5.93 22.54 -6.62
CA ALA A 171 5.09 22.16 -7.76
C ALA A 171 5.87 21.36 -8.82
N ARG A 172 7.09 21.79 -9.18
CA ARG A 172 7.98 21.05 -10.09
C ARG A 172 8.37 19.70 -9.51
N GLY A 173 8.71 19.64 -8.22
CA GLY A 173 9.02 18.39 -7.53
C GLY A 173 7.85 17.38 -7.55
N ARG A 174 6.62 17.86 -7.40
CA ARG A 174 5.40 17.03 -7.49
C ARG A 174 5.22 16.45 -8.88
N LEU A 175 5.41 17.24 -9.94
CA LEU A 175 5.33 16.76 -11.32
C LEU A 175 6.38 15.69 -11.61
N LEU A 176 7.63 15.90 -11.17
CA LEU A 176 8.69 14.91 -11.32
C LEU A 176 8.38 13.62 -10.55
N ALA A 177 7.86 13.74 -9.32
CA ALA A 177 7.45 12.58 -8.53
C ALA A 177 6.28 11.82 -9.18
N ILE A 178 5.26 12.52 -9.70
CA ILE A 178 4.16 11.94 -10.47
C ILE A 178 4.69 11.19 -11.68
N ALA A 179 5.58 11.80 -12.48
CA ALA A 179 6.17 11.16 -13.64
C ALA A 179 6.95 9.90 -13.26
N ALA A 180 7.73 9.94 -12.18
CA ALA A 180 8.48 8.79 -11.69
C ALA A 180 7.56 7.64 -11.21
N LEU A 181 6.51 7.95 -10.43
CA LEU A 181 5.57 6.95 -9.92
C LEU A 181 4.66 6.40 -11.02
N ALA A 182 4.29 7.22 -12.01
CA ALA A 182 3.57 6.76 -13.20
C ALA A 182 4.46 5.82 -14.03
N GLY A 183 5.73 6.16 -14.22
CA GLY A 183 6.71 5.26 -14.84
C GLY A 183 6.86 3.95 -14.09
N LEU A 184 6.95 3.99 -12.76
CA LEU A 184 6.98 2.80 -11.91
C LEU A 184 5.70 1.95 -12.06
N THR A 185 4.53 2.60 -12.13
CA THR A 185 3.24 1.93 -12.35
C THR A 185 3.24 1.19 -13.69
N ILE A 186 3.64 1.86 -14.77
CA ILE A 186 3.74 1.26 -16.11
C ILE A 186 4.71 0.07 -16.08
N VAL A 187 5.89 0.24 -15.47
CA VAL A 187 6.87 -0.85 -15.36
C VAL A 187 6.32 -2.01 -14.55
N GLY A 188 5.56 -1.75 -13.47
CA GLY A 188 5.01 -2.79 -12.61
C GLY A 188 3.84 -3.56 -13.18
N GLU A 189 3.02 -2.92 -14.02
CA GLU A 189 1.94 -3.58 -14.72
C GLU A 189 2.45 -4.38 -15.94
N THR A 190 3.43 -3.84 -16.66
CA THR A 190 3.95 -4.50 -17.89
C THR A 190 5.05 -5.53 -17.59
N ARG A 191 5.79 -5.38 -16.50
CA ARG A 191 6.84 -6.30 -16.06
C ARG A 191 6.65 -6.61 -14.59
N SER A 192 6.79 -7.87 -14.18
CA SER A 192 6.78 -8.20 -12.76
C SER A 192 7.93 -7.48 -12.05
N LEU A 193 7.63 -6.43 -11.27
CA LEU A 193 8.62 -5.67 -10.47
C LEU A 193 9.47 -6.60 -9.60
N GLY A 194 8.89 -7.71 -9.12
CA GLY A 194 9.63 -8.75 -8.42
C GLY A 194 10.80 -9.31 -9.23
N LYS A 195 10.63 -9.57 -10.53
CA LYS A 195 11.71 -10.02 -11.41
C LYS A 195 12.80 -8.96 -11.60
N LEU A 196 12.43 -7.67 -11.60
CA LEU A 196 13.41 -6.58 -11.69
C LEU A 196 14.25 -6.48 -10.41
N ILE A 197 13.61 -6.59 -9.25
CA ILE A 197 14.27 -6.64 -7.94
C ILE A 197 15.22 -7.84 -7.87
N GLU A 198 14.78 -9.01 -8.33
CA GLU A 198 15.61 -10.23 -8.35
C GLU A 198 16.84 -10.15 -9.25
N ARG A 199 16.74 -9.39 -10.35
CA ARG A 199 17.85 -9.21 -11.29
C ARG A 199 18.87 -8.16 -10.84
N THR A 200 18.56 -7.37 -9.81
CA THR A 200 19.42 -6.29 -9.34
C THR A 200 20.06 -6.68 -8.00
N PRO A 201 21.37 -7.01 -7.94
CA PRO A 201 21.99 -7.62 -6.76
C PRO A 201 21.79 -6.82 -5.46
N PHE A 202 21.92 -5.50 -5.53
CA PHE A 202 21.71 -4.62 -4.39
C PHE A 202 20.25 -4.64 -3.89
N LEU A 203 19.28 -4.55 -4.81
CA LEU A 203 17.86 -4.59 -4.45
C LEU A 203 17.46 -5.97 -3.91
N LEU A 204 18.02 -7.05 -4.46
CA LEU A 204 17.81 -8.39 -3.95
C LEU A 204 18.37 -8.56 -2.53
N HIS A 205 19.53 -7.98 -2.24
CA HIS A 205 20.11 -8.01 -0.89
C HIS A 205 19.19 -7.29 0.11
N LEU A 206 18.74 -6.07 -0.22
CA LEU A 206 17.79 -5.32 0.59
C LEU A 206 16.43 -6.04 0.74
N ASP A 207 15.96 -6.70 -0.33
CA ASP A 207 14.71 -7.47 -0.32
C ASP A 207 14.78 -8.65 0.66
N ARG A 208 15.92 -9.35 0.69
CA ARG A 208 16.18 -10.49 1.58
C ARG A 208 16.49 -10.09 3.02
N LEU A 209 17.03 -8.89 3.26
CA LEU A 209 17.40 -8.43 4.60
C LEU A 209 16.23 -8.54 5.58
N GLY A 210 16.39 -9.28 6.67
CA GLY A 210 15.37 -9.44 7.70
C GLY A 210 14.26 -10.44 7.39
N ARG A 211 14.24 -11.08 6.20
CA ARG A 211 13.43 -12.29 5.96
C ARG A 211 14.19 -13.49 6.50
N ALA A 212 13.54 -14.32 7.30
CA ALA A 212 14.08 -15.54 7.89
C ALA A 212 13.16 -16.71 7.54
#